data_AF-A0A484YWQ4-F1
#
_entry.id   AF-A0A484YWQ4-F1
#
_cell.length_a   1.000
_cell.length_b   1.000
_cell.length_c   1.000
_cell.angle_alpha   90.00
_cell.angle_beta   90.00
_cell.angle_gamma   90.00
#
_symmetry.space_group_name_H-M   'P 1'
#
loop_
_entity.id
_entity.type
_entity.pdbx_description
1 polymer ?
#
loop_
_entity_poly.entity_id
_entity_poly.type
_entity_poly.pdbx_seq_one_letter_code
_entity_poly.pdbx_strand_id
1 'polypeptide(L)'
;MPHSLFSTDTDLTAENLLRLPAEFGCPVWVYDAQIIRRQIAALKQFDVVRFAQKACSNIHILRLMREQGVKVDSVSLGEIERALAAGYNPQTHPDDIVFTADVIDQATLERVSELQIPVNAGSVDMLDQLGQVSPGHRVWLRVNPGFGHGHSQKTNTGGENSKHGIWYTDLPAALDVIQRHHLQLVGIHMHIGSGVDYAHSGTGMWCYGASGPRIRSGFTGYFCGRWAFYSLSTG
;
A
#
# COMPACT_ATOMS: atom_id res chain seq x y z
N MET A 1 -6.87 -18.42 13.40
CA MET A 1 -6.14 -19.59 13.91
C MET A 1 -5.16 -20.03 12.83
N PRO A 2 -3.91 -20.37 13.16
CA PRO A 2 -2.98 -20.96 12.18
C PRO A 2 -3.51 -22.31 11.68
N HIS A 3 -2.98 -22.78 10.55
CA HIS A 3 -3.34 -24.08 9.99
C HIS A 3 -2.77 -25.22 10.85
N SER A 4 -3.42 -26.39 10.82
CA SER A 4 -2.89 -27.60 11.44
C SER A 4 -1.86 -28.24 10.52
N LEU A 5 -0.74 -28.71 11.04
CA LEU A 5 0.25 -29.44 10.22
C LEU A 5 -0.27 -30.79 9.69
N PHE A 6 -1.41 -31.24 10.19
CA PHE A 6 -2.09 -32.47 9.77
C PHE A 6 -3.27 -32.21 8.83
N SER A 7 -3.58 -30.95 8.51
CA SER A 7 -4.50 -30.65 7.40
C SER A 7 -3.73 -30.74 6.09
N THR A 8 -4.41 -31.23 5.04
CA THR A 8 -3.82 -31.48 3.71
C THR A 8 -4.34 -30.53 2.64
N ASP A 9 -4.91 -29.40 3.05
CA ASP A 9 -5.44 -28.35 2.17
C ASP A 9 -4.36 -27.37 1.65
N THR A 10 -3.14 -27.48 2.17
CA THR A 10 -1.98 -26.63 1.81
C THR A 10 -0.73 -27.51 1.72
N ASP A 11 0.34 -26.97 1.13
CA ASP A 11 1.63 -27.66 1.05
C ASP A 11 2.39 -27.63 2.39
N LEU A 12 1.91 -26.89 3.39
CA LEU A 12 2.53 -26.72 4.70
C LEU A 12 2.17 -27.86 5.68
N THR A 13 2.30 -29.10 5.23
CA THR A 13 2.03 -30.31 6.02
C THR A 13 3.26 -30.76 6.83
N ALA A 14 3.07 -31.60 7.84
CA ALA A 14 4.16 -32.13 8.67
C ALA A 14 5.25 -32.84 7.83
N GLU A 15 4.86 -33.70 6.88
CA GLU A 15 5.81 -34.42 6.02
C GLU A 15 6.57 -33.47 5.09
N ASN A 16 5.87 -32.50 4.49
CA ASN A 16 6.50 -31.51 3.61
C ASN A 16 7.47 -30.61 4.38
N LEU A 17 7.11 -30.15 5.58
CA LEU A 17 7.96 -29.25 6.36
C LEU A 17 9.19 -29.97 6.94
N LEU A 18 9.07 -31.25 7.30
CA LEU A 18 10.16 -32.02 7.90
C LEU A 18 11.37 -32.19 6.96
N ARG A 19 11.13 -32.31 5.64
CA ARG A 19 12.20 -32.50 4.64
C ARG A 19 12.95 -31.22 4.27
N LEU A 20 12.33 -30.04 4.39
CA LEU A 20 12.90 -28.78 3.88
C LEU A 20 14.21 -28.35 4.56
N PRO A 21 14.38 -28.47 5.90
CA PRO A 21 15.64 -28.08 6.54
C PRO A 21 16.84 -28.91 6.09
N ALA A 22 16.62 -30.18 5.71
CA ALA A 22 17.68 -31.05 5.20
C ALA A 22 18.12 -30.66 3.78
N GLU A 23 17.20 -30.12 2.97
CA GLU A 23 17.44 -29.72 1.59
C GLU A 23 17.97 -28.28 1.47
N PHE A 24 17.40 -27.34 2.25
CA PHE A 24 17.63 -25.90 2.11
C PHE A 24 18.37 -25.27 3.31
N GLY A 25 18.73 -26.06 4.32
CA GLY A 25 19.36 -25.58 5.55
C GLY A 25 18.36 -25.10 6.62
N CYS A 26 18.87 -24.79 7.81
CA CYS A 26 18.06 -24.39 8.97
C CYS A 26 18.71 -23.22 9.73
N PRO A 27 17.96 -22.15 10.09
CA PRO A 27 16.54 -21.92 9.86
C PRO A 27 16.20 -21.56 8.39
N VAL A 28 14.99 -21.89 7.94
CA VAL A 28 14.48 -21.58 6.59
C VAL A 28 13.05 -21.03 6.63
N TRP A 29 12.78 -20.02 5.79
CA TRP A 29 11.45 -19.46 5.60
C TRP A 29 10.71 -20.18 4.48
N VAL A 30 9.47 -20.60 4.72
CA VAL A 30 8.65 -21.36 3.78
C VAL A 30 7.34 -20.62 3.55
N TYR A 31 6.92 -20.54 2.29
CA TYR A 31 5.69 -19.87 1.87
C TYR A 31 4.91 -20.80 0.95
N ASP A 32 3.58 -20.84 1.13
CA ASP A 32 2.67 -21.52 0.22
C ASP A 32 2.01 -20.51 -0.73
N ALA A 33 2.25 -20.67 -2.03
CA ALA A 33 1.74 -19.77 -3.05
C ALA A 33 0.20 -19.79 -3.17
N GLN A 34 -0.46 -20.93 -2.92
CA GLN A 34 -1.92 -21.03 -2.97
C GLN A 34 -2.59 -20.27 -1.82
N ILE A 35 -1.96 -20.24 -0.64
CA ILE A 35 -2.44 -19.39 0.45
C ILE A 35 -2.44 -17.93 0.01
N ILE A 36 -1.36 -17.46 -0.63
CA ILE A 36 -1.26 -16.09 -1.14
C ILE A 36 -2.37 -15.81 -2.17
N ARG A 37 -2.56 -16.70 -3.16
CA ARG A 37 -3.62 -16.56 -4.17
C ARG A 37 -5.02 -16.50 -3.55
N ARG A 38 -5.30 -17.34 -2.54
CA ARG A 38 -6.56 -17.31 -1.80
C ARG A 38 -6.81 -15.96 -1.13
N GLN A 39 -5.80 -15.37 -0.51
CA GLN A 39 -5.93 -14.05 0.11
C GLN A 39 -6.18 -12.94 -0.93
N ILE A 40 -5.53 -13.01 -2.10
CA ILE A 40 -5.78 -12.08 -3.21
C ILE A 40 -7.24 -12.22 -3.70
N ALA A 41 -7.70 -13.45 -3.93
CA ALA A 41 -9.06 -13.72 -4.41
C ALA A 41 -10.16 -13.22 -3.46
N ALA A 42 -9.89 -13.20 -2.14
CA ALA A 42 -10.80 -12.63 -1.16
C ALA A 42 -11.01 -11.11 -1.32
N LEU A 43 -10.10 -10.42 -2.01
CA LEU A 43 -10.12 -8.97 -2.24
C LEU A 43 -10.57 -8.59 -3.66
N LYS A 44 -11.07 -9.54 -4.46
CA LYS A 44 -11.44 -9.33 -5.87
C LYS A 44 -12.52 -8.29 -6.14
N GLN A 45 -13.23 -7.82 -5.10
CA GLN A 45 -14.27 -6.80 -5.24
C GLN A 45 -13.69 -5.39 -5.38
N PHE A 46 -12.43 -5.18 -5.01
CA PHE A 46 -11.74 -3.92 -5.15
C PHE A 46 -11.12 -3.81 -6.54
N ASP A 47 -11.22 -2.63 -7.16
CA ASP A 47 -10.65 -2.37 -8.49
C ASP A 47 -9.14 -2.59 -8.53
N VAL A 48 -8.46 -2.20 -7.44
CA VAL A 48 -7.02 -2.36 -7.27
C VAL A 48 -6.73 -2.94 -5.90
N VAL A 49 -6.03 -4.06 -5.91
CA VAL A 49 -5.27 -4.53 -4.74
C VAL A 49 -3.83 -4.08 -4.94
N ARG A 50 -3.32 -3.22 -4.05
CA ARG A 50 -1.92 -2.80 -4.05
C ARG A 50 -1.18 -3.42 -2.85
N PHE A 51 -0.30 -4.37 -3.13
CA PHE A 51 0.46 -5.08 -2.10
C PHE A 51 1.55 -4.19 -1.50
N ALA A 52 1.54 -4.07 -0.17
CA ALA A 52 2.56 -3.36 0.59
C ALA A 52 3.82 -4.24 0.77
N GLN A 53 4.79 -4.12 -0.15
CA GLN A 53 5.87 -5.11 -0.25
C GLN A 53 6.82 -5.16 0.96
N LYS A 54 6.86 -4.11 1.80
CA LYS A 54 7.58 -4.12 3.09
C LYS A 54 7.20 -5.29 4.01
N ALA A 55 6.03 -5.89 3.80
CA ALA A 55 5.59 -7.08 4.53
C ALA A 55 6.31 -8.37 4.08
N CYS A 56 6.62 -8.49 2.78
CA CYS A 56 7.34 -9.63 2.20
C CYS A 56 7.89 -9.26 0.82
N SER A 57 9.17 -8.89 0.75
CA SER A 57 9.79 -8.28 -0.45
C SER A 57 10.61 -9.25 -1.31
N ASN A 58 10.31 -10.56 -1.24
CA ASN A 58 10.95 -11.54 -2.12
C ASN A 58 10.43 -11.35 -3.56
N ILE A 59 11.33 -11.16 -4.53
CA ILE A 59 10.96 -10.86 -5.92
C ILE A 59 10.14 -11.97 -6.59
N HIS A 60 10.25 -13.22 -6.15
CA HIS A 60 9.42 -14.32 -6.65
C HIS A 60 7.98 -14.22 -6.14
N ILE A 61 7.78 -13.76 -4.90
CA ILE A 61 6.45 -13.47 -4.37
C ILE A 61 5.87 -12.23 -5.06
N LEU A 62 6.68 -11.21 -5.35
CA LEU A 62 6.22 -10.06 -6.13
C LEU A 62 5.84 -10.44 -7.57
N ARG A 63 6.57 -11.37 -8.21
CA ARG A 63 6.18 -11.95 -9.51
C ARG A 63 4.82 -12.66 -9.41
N LEU A 64 4.62 -13.47 -8.37
CA LEU A 64 3.32 -14.10 -8.09
C LEU A 64 2.21 -13.06 -7.92
N MET A 65 2.44 -11.97 -7.18
CA MET A 65 1.47 -10.87 -7.02
C MET A 65 1.12 -10.27 -8.39
N ARG A 66 2.13 -9.93 -9.20
CA ARG A 66 1.94 -9.37 -10.55
C ARG A 66 1.16 -10.31 -11.47
N GLU A 67 1.46 -11.61 -11.44
CA GLU A 67 0.74 -12.64 -12.21
C GLU A 67 -0.74 -12.74 -11.84
N GLN A 68 -1.10 -12.36 -10.61
CA GLN A 68 -2.50 -12.29 -10.16
C GLN A 68 -3.15 -10.91 -10.38
N GLY A 69 -2.47 -9.99 -11.09
CA GLY A 69 -2.96 -8.63 -11.35
C GLY A 69 -2.83 -7.66 -10.16
N VAL A 70 -2.13 -8.05 -9.10
CA VAL A 70 -1.91 -7.21 -7.92
C VAL A 70 -0.81 -6.19 -8.23
N LYS A 71 -1.07 -4.91 -7.92
CA LYS A 71 -0.10 -3.81 -8.05
C LYS A 71 0.78 -3.75 -6.80
N VAL A 72 1.83 -2.92 -6.79
CA VAL A 72 2.76 -2.85 -5.66
C VAL A 72 2.93 -1.44 -5.13
N ASP A 73 3.06 -1.34 -3.81
CA ASP A 73 3.47 -0.13 -3.09
C ASP A 73 4.91 -0.29 -2.62
N SER A 74 5.75 0.71 -2.90
CA SER A 74 7.17 0.74 -2.55
C SER A 74 7.44 1.90 -1.60
N VAL A 75 8.12 1.66 -0.47
CA VAL A 75 8.40 2.70 0.53
C VAL A 75 9.88 3.09 0.62
N SER A 76 10.71 2.58 -0.30
CA SER A 76 12.13 2.95 -0.44
C SER A 76 12.60 2.73 -1.88
N LEU A 77 13.75 3.32 -2.24
CA LEU A 77 14.41 3.06 -3.52
C LEU A 77 14.68 1.56 -3.74
N GLY A 78 15.16 0.85 -2.71
CA GLY A 78 15.41 -0.59 -2.83
C GLY A 78 14.14 -1.41 -3.11
N GLU A 79 12.99 -0.95 -2.66
CA GLU A 79 11.68 -1.56 -2.97
C GLU A 79 11.21 -1.24 -4.40
N ILE A 80 11.51 -0.05 -4.93
CA ILE A 80 11.29 0.27 -6.35
C ILE A 80 12.08 -0.73 -7.21
N GLU A 81 13.37 -0.90 -6.93
CA GLU A 81 14.22 -1.81 -7.70
C GLU A 81 13.77 -3.28 -7.60
N ARG A 82 13.25 -3.71 -6.44
CA ARG A 82 12.63 -5.05 -6.30
C ARG A 82 11.38 -5.22 -7.14
N ALA A 83 10.54 -4.19 -7.23
CA ALA A 83 9.35 -4.21 -8.08
C ALA A 83 9.74 -4.29 -9.58
N LEU A 84 10.75 -3.53 -10.00
CA LEU A 84 11.30 -3.61 -11.35
C LEU A 84 11.87 -5.01 -11.64
N ALA A 85 12.65 -5.59 -10.73
CA ALA A 85 13.18 -6.95 -10.85
C ALA A 85 12.10 -8.05 -10.86
N ALA A 86 10.93 -7.77 -10.28
CA ALA A 86 9.74 -8.62 -10.33
C ALA A 86 8.94 -8.48 -11.65
N GLY A 87 9.35 -7.57 -12.54
CA GLY A 87 8.75 -7.36 -13.86
C GLY A 87 7.60 -6.37 -13.88
N TYR A 88 7.41 -5.56 -12.84
CA TYR A 88 6.55 -4.38 -12.94
C TYR A 88 7.23 -3.33 -13.82
N ASN A 89 6.49 -2.70 -14.74
CA ASN A 89 7.05 -1.80 -15.74
C ASN A 89 6.31 -0.45 -15.76
N PRO A 90 6.86 0.61 -15.14
CA PRO A 90 6.26 1.94 -15.13
C PRO A 90 6.06 2.58 -16.51
N GLN A 91 6.84 2.18 -17.53
CA GLN A 91 6.72 2.75 -18.88
C GLN A 91 5.46 2.26 -19.60
N THR A 92 5.07 1.01 -19.39
CA THR A 92 3.86 0.44 -20.02
C THR A 92 2.65 0.49 -19.09
N HIS A 93 2.88 0.41 -17.78
CA HIS A 93 1.85 0.44 -16.74
C HIS A 93 2.25 1.41 -15.62
N PRO A 94 2.06 2.73 -15.83
CA PRO A 94 2.56 3.76 -14.91
C PRO A 94 2.05 3.64 -13.48
N ASP A 95 0.86 3.06 -13.28
CA ASP A 95 0.24 2.92 -11.96
C ASP A 95 0.57 1.61 -11.24
N ASP A 96 1.31 0.69 -11.86
CA ASP A 96 1.64 -0.60 -11.25
C ASP A 96 2.52 -0.46 -10.01
N ILE A 97 3.40 0.53 -10.00
CA ILE A 97 4.23 0.89 -8.84
C ILE A 97 3.78 2.26 -8.34
N VAL A 98 3.58 2.39 -7.03
CA VAL A 98 3.46 3.69 -6.36
C VAL A 98 4.57 3.77 -5.33
N PHE A 99 5.27 4.90 -5.27
CA PHE A 99 6.22 5.18 -4.20
C PHE A 99 5.50 5.94 -3.08
N THR A 100 5.46 5.38 -1.86
CA THR A 100 4.78 5.98 -0.71
C THR A 100 5.76 6.25 0.43
N ALA A 101 5.93 7.51 0.81
CA ALA A 101 6.75 7.90 1.95
C ALA A 101 6.32 9.24 2.54
N ASP A 102 6.81 9.56 3.74
CA ASP A 102 6.63 10.89 4.36
C ASP A 102 7.83 11.82 4.09
N VAL A 103 8.97 11.25 3.65
CA VAL A 103 10.19 11.94 3.23
C VAL A 103 10.77 11.21 2.03
N ILE A 104 11.53 11.91 1.20
CA ILE A 104 12.18 11.35 0.01
C ILE A 104 13.64 11.83 -0.04
N ASP A 105 14.55 10.93 -0.39
CA ASP A 105 15.97 11.28 -0.58
C ASP A 105 16.27 11.59 -2.05
N GLN A 106 17.45 12.17 -2.30
CA GLN A 106 17.85 12.62 -3.63
C GLN A 106 17.86 11.48 -4.67
N ALA A 107 18.38 10.31 -4.30
CA ALA A 107 18.45 9.16 -5.20
C ALA A 107 17.04 8.65 -5.57
N THR A 108 16.12 8.64 -4.60
CA THR A 108 14.73 8.24 -4.85
C THR A 108 14.01 9.30 -5.68
N LEU A 109 14.22 10.59 -5.42
CA LEU A 109 13.68 11.70 -6.22
C LEU A 109 14.07 11.59 -7.69
N GLU A 110 15.36 11.38 -7.96
CA GLU A 110 15.87 11.19 -9.32
C GLU A 110 15.22 9.97 -9.98
N ARG A 111 15.13 8.85 -9.26
CA ARG A 111 14.61 7.59 -9.81
C ARG A 111 13.12 7.63 -10.12
N VAL A 112 12.29 8.18 -9.23
CA VAL A 112 10.84 8.29 -9.48
C VAL A 112 10.56 9.28 -10.61
N SER A 113 11.35 10.35 -10.72
CA SER A 113 11.26 11.32 -11.81
C SER A 113 11.66 10.69 -13.15
N GLU A 114 12.79 9.99 -13.20
CA GLU A 114 13.27 9.27 -14.39
C GLU A 114 12.22 8.28 -14.93
N LEU A 115 11.65 7.47 -14.03
CA LEU A 115 10.71 6.41 -14.41
C LEU A 115 9.24 6.86 -14.44
N GLN A 116 8.96 8.13 -14.09
CA GLN A 116 7.62 8.67 -13.93
C GLN A 116 6.71 7.81 -13.01
N ILE A 117 7.30 7.24 -11.94
CA ILE A 117 6.57 6.45 -10.95
C ILE A 117 5.74 7.38 -10.07
N PRO A 118 4.41 7.22 -9.98
CA PRO A 118 3.57 8.07 -9.15
C PRO A 118 4.01 8.07 -7.69
N VAL A 119 4.02 9.25 -7.08
CA VAL A 119 4.47 9.46 -5.70
C VAL A 119 3.29 9.78 -4.79
N ASN A 120 3.11 9.00 -3.75
CA ASN A 120 2.20 9.25 -2.65
C ASN A 120 2.93 10.00 -1.53
N ALA A 121 2.79 11.33 -1.53
CA ALA A 121 3.50 12.21 -0.62
C ALA A 121 2.80 12.29 0.73
N GLY A 122 3.58 12.03 1.79
CA GLY A 122 3.14 12.11 3.19
C GLY A 122 3.51 13.39 3.91
N SER A 123 4.17 14.34 3.26
CA SER A 123 4.42 15.68 3.80
C SER A 123 4.37 16.73 2.69
N VAL A 124 4.06 17.97 3.05
CA VAL A 124 4.06 19.11 2.11
C VAL A 124 5.48 19.40 1.61
N ASP A 125 6.49 19.25 2.47
CA ASP A 125 7.90 19.43 2.10
C ASP A 125 8.35 18.41 1.05
N MET A 126 8.01 17.13 1.23
CA MET A 126 8.29 16.09 0.24
C MET A 126 7.62 16.39 -1.11
N LEU A 127 6.39 16.91 -1.07
CA LEU A 127 5.64 17.28 -2.26
C LEU A 127 6.30 18.47 -3.00
N ASP A 128 6.80 19.47 -2.26
CA ASP A 128 7.50 20.61 -2.84
C ASP A 128 8.86 20.20 -3.44
N GLN A 129 9.64 19.37 -2.74
CA GLN A 129 10.89 18.81 -3.25
C GLN A 129 10.70 18.06 -4.58
N LEU A 130 9.67 17.23 -4.67
CA LEU A 130 9.32 16.53 -5.90
C LEU A 130 8.92 17.50 -7.02
N GLY A 131 8.07 18.48 -6.71
CA GLY A 131 7.59 19.45 -7.69
C GLY A 131 8.69 20.34 -8.28
N GLN A 132 9.71 20.68 -7.48
CA GLN A 132 10.87 21.45 -7.94
C GLN A 132 11.69 20.72 -9.01
N VAL A 133 11.87 19.40 -8.87
CA VAL A 133 12.72 18.60 -9.78
C VAL A 133 11.93 17.93 -10.91
N SER A 134 10.63 17.69 -10.69
CA SER A 134 9.73 17.08 -11.66
C SER A 134 8.39 17.82 -11.71
N PRO A 135 8.32 19.03 -12.30
CA PRO A 135 7.05 19.72 -12.51
C PRO A 135 6.06 18.82 -13.28
N GLY A 136 4.77 18.89 -12.94
CA GLY A 136 3.78 18.03 -13.60
C GLY A 136 3.71 16.59 -13.10
N HIS A 137 4.50 16.20 -12.08
CA HIS A 137 4.52 14.82 -11.58
C HIS A 137 3.14 14.34 -11.12
N ARG A 138 2.88 13.04 -11.33
CA ARG A 138 1.64 12.39 -10.89
C ARG A 138 1.74 12.04 -9.41
N VAL A 139 0.87 12.63 -8.59
CA VAL A 139 0.95 12.51 -7.14
C VAL A 139 -0.34 12.00 -6.51
N TRP A 140 -0.17 11.24 -5.44
CA TRP A 140 -1.18 10.97 -4.44
C TRP A 140 -0.88 11.79 -3.18
N LEU A 141 -1.90 12.18 -2.43
CA LEU A 141 -1.72 12.77 -1.10
C LEU A 141 -2.09 11.76 -0.03
N ARG A 142 -1.14 11.45 0.85
CA ARG A 142 -1.40 10.66 2.06
C ARG A 142 -1.89 11.60 3.15
N VAL A 143 -3.15 11.47 3.55
CA VAL A 143 -3.79 12.36 4.54
C VAL A 143 -3.86 11.69 5.90
N ASN A 144 -3.50 12.45 6.93
CA ASN A 144 -3.74 12.14 8.32
C ASN A 144 -5.06 12.82 8.76
N PRO A 145 -6.13 12.06 9.03
CA PRO A 145 -7.46 12.62 9.30
C PRO A 145 -7.66 13.12 10.74
N GLY A 146 -6.60 13.24 11.53
CA GLY A 146 -6.69 13.70 12.92
C GLY A 146 -6.92 12.61 13.95
N PHE A 147 -7.15 11.37 13.51
CA PHE A 147 -7.31 10.21 14.37
C PHE A 147 -6.62 8.98 13.74
N GLY A 148 -6.34 7.97 14.57
CA GLY A 148 -5.72 6.72 14.15
C GLY A 148 -6.10 5.56 15.05
N HIS A 149 -5.76 4.33 14.63
CA HIS A 149 -5.98 3.09 15.37
C HIS A 149 -4.66 2.49 15.85
N GLY A 150 -4.55 2.31 17.18
CA GLY A 150 -3.45 1.65 17.88
C GLY A 150 -3.65 1.70 19.40
N HIS A 151 -3.36 0.62 20.12
CA HIS A 151 -3.65 0.45 21.55
C HIS A 151 -2.76 1.26 22.52
N SER A 152 -2.08 2.32 22.08
CA SER A 152 -1.39 3.20 23.03
C SER A 152 -1.20 4.60 22.47
N GLN A 153 -1.15 5.58 23.39
CA GLN A 153 -0.80 6.98 23.12
C GLN A 153 0.55 7.16 22.38
N LYS A 154 1.37 6.11 22.19
CA LYS A 154 2.76 6.20 21.70
C LYS A 154 3.01 5.63 20.30
N THR A 155 2.07 4.90 19.69
CA THR A 155 2.27 4.29 18.35
C THR A 155 0.99 4.40 17.54
N ASN A 156 0.66 5.63 17.13
CA ASN A 156 -0.53 5.87 16.33
C ASN A 156 -0.16 6.02 14.85
N THR A 157 -0.96 5.42 13.96
CA THR A 157 -0.76 5.48 12.49
C THR A 157 -1.51 6.65 11.84
N GLY A 158 -2.27 7.41 12.64
CA GLY A 158 -2.86 8.73 12.37
C GLY A 158 -3.07 9.50 13.68
N GLY A 159 -3.49 10.76 13.66
CA GLY A 159 -3.61 11.64 14.85
C GLY A 159 -2.35 12.45 15.19
N GLU A 160 -2.46 13.38 16.15
CA GLU A 160 -1.45 14.43 16.44
C GLU A 160 -0.06 13.85 16.81
N ASN A 161 -0.06 12.63 17.36
CA ASN A 161 1.16 11.90 17.73
C ASN A 161 1.70 10.99 16.61
N SER A 162 1.17 11.09 15.39
CA SER A 162 1.61 10.32 14.23
C SER A 162 2.34 11.19 13.23
N LYS A 163 3.58 10.81 12.91
CA LYS A 163 4.41 11.47 11.89
C LYS A 163 3.99 11.17 10.43
N HIS A 164 2.86 10.50 10.24
CA HIS A 164 2.48 9.89 8.99
C HIS A 164 1.40 10.67 8.27
N GLY A 165 1.67 11.06 7.02
CA GLY A 165 0.72 11.79 6.19
C GLY A 165 0.61 13.28 6.51
N ILE A 166 0.11 14.03 5.54
CA ILE A 166 -0.19 15.45 5.62
C ILE A 166 -1.36 15.62 6.58
N TRP A 167 -1.18 16.46 7.60
CA TRP A 167 -2.25 16.78 8.54
C TRP A 167 -3.43 17.41 7.78
N TYR A 168 -4.66 17.00 8.09
CA TYR A 168 -5.82 17.40 7.28
C TYR A 168 -6.01 18.92 7.17
N THR A 169 -5.56 19.72 8.16
CA THR A 169 -5.63 21.19 8.08
C THR A 169 -4.55 21.81 7.21
N ASP A 170 -3.51 21.06 6.86
CA ASP A 170 -2.41 21.49 5.98
C ASP A 170 -2.68 21.17 4.50
N LEU A 171 -3.84 20.57 4.19
CA LEU A 171 -4.29 20.31 2.83
C LEU A 171 -4.33 21.56 1.93
N PRO A 172 -4.73 22.77 2.40
CA PRO A 172 -4.62 23.98 1.61
C PRO A 172 -3.18 24.29 1.19
N ALA A 173 -2.20 24.10 2.09
CA ALA A 173 -0.80 24.30 1.76
C ALA A 173 -0.28 23.26 0.75
N ALA A 174 -0.74 22.00 0.86
CA ALA A 174 -0.45 20.97 -0.14
C ALA A 174 -1.04 21.34 -1.52
N LEU A 175 -2.24 21.92 -1.56
CA LEU A 175 -2.86 22.38 -2.79
C LEU A 175 -2.09 23.53 -3.44
N ASP A 176 -1.58 24.48 -2.65
CA ASP A 176 -0.73 25.57 -3.16
C ASP A 176 0.55 25.03 -3.82
N VAL A 177 1.17 24.00 -3.23
CA VAL A 177 2.34 23.32 -3.81
C VAL A 177 1.99 22.60 -5.12
N ILE A 178 0.85 21.89 -5.15
CA ILE A 178 0.35 21.23 -6.37
C ILE A 178 0.18 22.24 -7.49
N GLN A 179 -0.46 23.38 -7.21
CA GLN A 179 -0.69 24.43 -8.20
C GLN A 179 0.62 25.08 -8.67
N ARG A 180 1.53 25.39 -7.73
CA ARG A 180 2.84 26.01 -8.02
C ARG A 180 3.68 25.20 -9.00
N HIS A 181 3.73 23.88 -8.82
CA HIS A 181 4.56 22.98 -9.64
C HIS A 181 3.76 22.23 -10.70
N HIS A 182 2.51 22.61 -10.92
CA HIS A 182 1.58 21.98 -11.87
C HIS A 182 1.42 20.46 -11.67
N LEU A 183 1.57 19.96 -10.44
CA LEU A 183 1.46 18.53 -10.14
C LEU A 183 0.08 17.98 -10.52
N GLN A 184 0.05 16.74 -10.97
CA GLN A 184 -1.19 16.06 -11.36
C GLN A 184 -1.69 15.20 -10.21
N LEU A 185 -2.70 15.68 -9.49
CA LEU A 185 -3.32 14.93 -8.40
C LEU A 185 -4.10 13.73 -8.97
N VAL A 186 -3.59 12.52 -8.73
CA VAL A 186 -4.19 11.25 -9.17
C VAL A 186 -5.21 10.72 -8.15
N GLY A 187 -4.98 10.97 -6.86
CA GLY A 187 -5.93 10.61 -5.82
C GLY A 187 -5.47 10.91 -4.39
N ILE A 188 -6.33 10.55 -3.45
CA ILE A 188 -6.10 10.75 -2.01
C ILE A 188 -6.03 9.38 -1.33
N HIS A 189 -5.12 9.25 -0.38
CA HIS A 189 -4.84 8.00 0.31
C HIS A 189 -4.85 8.21 1.83
N MET A 190 -5.38 7.24 2.57
CA MET A 190 -5.34 7.23 4.03
C MET A 190 -4.92 5.86 4.54
N HIS A 191 -4.09 5.85 5.58
CA HIS A 191 -3.69 4.62 6.27
C HIS A 191 -3.80 4.80 7.78
N ILE A 192 -4.91 4.32 8.35
CA ILE A 192 -5.38 4.70 9.70
C ILE A 192 -5.15 3.59 10.74
N GLY A 193 -4.74 2.37 10.37
CA GLY A 193 -4.58 1.29 11.36
C GLY A 193 -3.97 -0.01 10.87
N SER A 194 -3.49 -0.80 11.83
CA SER A 194 -2.88 -2.13 11.64
C SER A 194 -3.72 -3.31 12.17
N GLY A 195 -4.99 -3.07 12.54
CA GLY A 195 -5.93 -4.08 13.02
C GLY A 195 -7.39 -3.58 13.04
N VAL A 196 -8.34 -4.47 13.37
CA VAL A 196 -9.78 -4.15 13.55
C VAL A 196 -10.16 -4.24 15.02
N ASP A 197 -10.76 -3.19 15.57
CA ASP A 197 -11.59 -3.28 16.77
C ASP A 197 -13.05 -3.13 16.34
N TYR A 198 -13.79 -4.24 16.38
CA TYR A 198 -15.19 -4.31 15.95
C TYR A 198 -16.13 -3.49 16.86
N ALA A 199 -15.66 -2.98 18.02
CA ALA A 199 -16.45 -2.17 18.92
C ALA A 199 -16.59 -0.69 18.49
N HIS A 200 -15.68 -0.16 17.66
CA HIS A 200 -15.61 1.27 17.34
C HIS A 200 -15.92 1.63 15.87
N SER A 201 -16.13 0.64 15.00
CA SER A 201 -16.31 0.88 13.55
C SER A 201 -17.76 1.25 13.14
N GLY A 202 -18.63 1.57 14.09
CA GLY A 202 -20.04 1.92 13.85
C GLY A 202 -20.28 3.30 13.24
N THR A 203 -19.27 4.16 13.20
CA THR A 203 -19.40 5.55 12.72
C THR A 203 -18.04 6.06 12.25
N GLY A 204 -17.82 6.15 10.93
CA GLY A 204 -16.69 6.95 10.43
C GLY A 204 -16.01 6.55 9.12
N MET A 205 -16.42 5.49 8.42
CA MET A 205 -15.85 5.20 7.10
C MET A 205 -16.64 5.93 6.00
N TRP A 206 -16.14 7.09 5.58
CA TRP A 206 -16.66 7.81 4.41
C TRP A 206 -15.59 7.84 3.31
N CYS A 207 -15.79 7.05 2.26
CA CYS A 207 -15.17 7.32 0.96
C CYS A 207 -16.12 8.25 0.20
N TYR A 208 -15.83 9.56 0.19
CA TYR A 208 -16.57 10.50 -0.66
C TYR A 208 -15.97 10.49 -2.07
N GLY A 209 -16.70 9.92 -3.02
CA GLY A 209 -16.58 10.21 -4.45
C GLY A 209 -17.63 11.25 -4.83
N ALA A 210 -17.20 12.38 -5.40
CA ALA A 210 -18.12 13.38 -5.91
C ALA A 210 -18.71 12.91 -7.26
N SER A 211 -19.91 12.29 -7.25
CA SER A 211 -20.97 12.50 -8.25
C SER A 211 -22.17 11.52 -8.08
N GLY A 212 -23.38 12.08 -7.86
CA GLY A 212 -24.67 11.49 -8.27
C GLY A 212 -25.42 10.55 -7.30
N PRO A 213 -26.77 10.58 -7.22
CA PRO A 213 -27.53 10.05 -6.10
C PRO A 213 -28.11 8.65 -6.36
N ARG A 214 -27.65 7.65 -5.58
CA ARG A 214 -28.49 6.51 -5.13
C ARG A 214 -27.71 5.62 -4.15
N ILE A 215 -28.00 5.78 -2.86
CA ILE A 215 -27.48 4.96 -1.76
C ILE A 215 -28.35 3.70 -1.66
N ARG A 216 -27.75 2.52 -1.75
CA ARG A 216 -28.34 1.26 -1.25
C ARG A 216 -27.45 0.71 -0.15
N SER A 217 -28.08 0.48 1.00
CA SER A 217 -27.49 0.02 2.25
C SER A 217 -27.26 -1.49 2.26
N GLY A 218 -26.07 -1.92 2.69
CA GLY A 218 -25.83 -3.26 3.23
C GLY A 218 -24.72 -4.03 2.52
N PHE A 219 -23.49 -3.94 3.06
CA PHE A 219 -22.44 -4.93 2.80
C PHE A 219 -21.57 -5.13 4.05
N THR A 220 -21.40 -6.40 4.43
CA THR A 220 -20.59 -6.86 5.55
C THR A 220 -19.11 -6.85 5.16
N GLY A 221 -18.28 -6.14 5.92
CA GLY A 221 -16.85 -5.99 5.62
C GLY A 221 -16.04 -7.24 5.97
N TYR A 222 -15.24 -7.70 5.01
CA TYR A 222 -14.14 -8.63 5.25
C TYR A 222 -12.81 -7.85 5.21
N PHE A 223 -11.98 -7.98 6.23
CA PHE A 223 -10.62 -7.43 6.25
C PHE A 223 -9.59 -8.52 6.55
N CYS A 224 -8.48 -8.49 5.81
CA CYS A 224 -7.29 -9.30 6.02
C CYS A 224 -6.11 -8.34 6.28
N GLY A 225 -5.53 -8.41 7.49
CA GLY A 225 -4.56 -7.44 8.03
C GLY A 225 -3.32 -7.18 7.19
N ARG A 226 -2.65 -6.03 7.35
CA ARG A 226 -1.31 -5.68 6.82
C ARG A 226 -0.99 -5.82 5.31
N TRP A 227 -1.85 -6.42 4.48
CA TRP A 227 -1.45 -6.91 3.16
C TRP A 227 -1.86 -6.02 1.96
N ALA A 228 -2.75 -5.04 2.11
CA ALA A 228 -3.19 -4.24 0.96
C ALA A 228 -3.52 -2.79 1.32
N PHE A 229 -3.12 -1.87 0.44
CA PHE A 229 -3.69 -0.54 0.35
C PHE A 229 -4.82 -0.55 -0.68
N TYR A 230 -5.93 0.10 -0.35
CA TYR A 230 -7.06 0.31 -1.26
C TYR A 230 -7.01 1.74 -1.76
N SER A 231 -7.18 1.91 -3.05
CA SER A 231 -7.10 3.19 -3.73
C SER A 231 -8.24 3.24 -4.75
N LEU A 232 -9.10 4.25 -4.62
CA LEU A 232 -10.12 4.58 -5.61
C LEU A 232 -9.46 5.51 -6.62
N SER A 233 -9.28 5.03 -7.84
CA SER A 233 -8.89 5.87 -8.98
C SER A 233 -10.16 6.47 -9.59
N THR A 234 -10.18 7.79 -9.77
CA THR A 234 -11.17 8.44 -10.63
C THR A 234 -10.75 8.18 -12.08
N GLY A 235 -11.51 7.35 -12.79
CA GLY A 235 -11.43 7.23 -14.25
C GLY A 235 -12.05 8.43 -14.95
#